data_AF-A0A1Y0L3Y9-F1
#
_entry.id   AF-A0A1Y0L3Y9-F1
#
_cell.length_a   1.000
_cell.length_b   1.000
_cell.length_c   1.000
_cell.angle_alpha   90.00
_cell.angle_beta   90.00
_cell.angle_gamma   90.00
#
_symmetry.space_group_name_H-M   'P 1'
#
loop_
_entity.id
_entity.type
_entity.pdbx_description
1 polymer ?
#
loop_
_entity_poly.entity_id
_entity_poly.type
_entity_poly.pdbx_seq_one_letter_code
_entity_poly.pdbx_strand_id
1 'polypeptide(L)' 'MMQLFYALLAGLSVGVFFSWLKLPLPAPPTMTGIIGAFGVFAGSVIFRTLSNYFH' A
#
# COMPACT_ATOMS: atom_id res chain seq x y z
N MET A 1 3.24 -16.17 -1.29
CA MET A 1 1.85 -16.35 -0.84
C MET A 1 1.69 -16.01 0.64
N MET A 2 2.41 -16.68 1.55
CA MET A 2 2.32 -16.39 2.99
C MET A 2 2.68 -14.93 3.35
N GLN A 3 3.65 -14.34 2.67
CA GLN A 3 4.03 -12.93 2.86
C GLN A 3 2.87 -11.96 2.59
N LEU A 4 2.03 -12.23 1.59
CA LEU A 4 0.88 -11.39 1.25
C LEU A 4 -0.19 -11.48 2.35
N PHE A 5 -0.41 -12.68 2.86
CA PHE A 5 -1.32 -12.93 3.98
C PHE A 5 -0.82 -12.21 5.24
N TYR A 6 0.47 -12.30 5.57
CA TYR A 6 1.06 -11.61 6.72
C TYR A 6 1.00 -10.08 6.58
N ALA A 7 1.25 -9.54 5.37
CA ALA A 7 1.13 -8.10 5.12
C ALA A 7 -0.30 -7.58 5.32
N LEU A 8 -1.29 -8.34 4.84
CA LEU A 8 -2.70 -8.02 5.01
C LEU A 8 -3.11 -8.11 6.50
N LEU A 9 -2.70 -9.16 7.20
CA LEU A 9 -2.93 -9.30 8.64
C LEU A 9 -2.30 -8.15 9.42
N ALA A 10 -1.04 -7.80 9.15
CA ALA A 10 -0.35 -6.70 9.80
C ALA A 10 -1.09 -5.36 9.56
N GLY A 11 -1.49 -5.08 8.32
CA GLY A 11 -2.25 -3.88 7.99
C GLY A 11 -3.59 -3.79 8.73
N LEU A 12 -4.33 -4.90 8.77
CA LEU A 12 -5.60 -4.97 9.52
C LEU A 12 -5.38 -4.78 11.03
N SER A 13 -4.39 -5.47 11.61
CA SER A 13 -4.08 -5.36 13.03
C SER A 13 -3.67 -3.94 13.42
N VAL A 14 -2.81 -3.28 12.64
CA VAL A 14 -2.41 -1.88 12.88
C VAL A 14 -3.61 -0.93 12.73
N GLY A 15 -4.43 -1.11 11.70
CA GLY A 15 -5.63 -0.30 11.48
C GLY A 15 -6.62 -0.40 12.64
N VAL A 16 -6.91 -1.61 13.10
CA VAL A 16 -7.79 -1.85 14.27
C VAL A 16 -7.18 -1.26 15.53
N PHE A 17 -5.90 -1.51 15.79
CA PHE A 17 -5.22 -1.06 17.02
C PHE A 17 -5.19 0.48 17.13
N PHE A 18 -4.81 1.19 16.07
CA PHE A 18 -4.75 2.66 16.08
C PHE A 18 -6.15 3.28 16.15
N SER A 19 -7.13 2.70 15.43
CA SER A 19 -8.53 3.16 15.51
C SER A 19 -9.12 2.96 16.91
N TRP A 20 -8.79 1.84 17.57
CA TRP A 20 -9.21 1.55 18.94
C TRP A 20 -8.62 2.55 19.93
N LEU A 21 -7.36 2.92 19.76
CA LEU A 21 -6.69 3.95 20.57
C LEU A 21 -7.08 5.39 20.19
N LYS A 22 -7.91 5.58 19.15
CA LYS A 22 -8.26 6.90 18.57
C LYS A 22 -7.02 7.72 18.18
N LEU A 23 -5.95 7.03 17.80
CA LEU A 23 -4.72 7.67 17.33
C LEU A 23 -4.84 7.99 15.82
N PRO A 24 -4.15 9.03 15.34
CA PRO A 24 -4.04 9.26 13.91
C PRO A 24 -3.45 8.03 13.22
N LEU A 25 -4.06 7.62 12.12
CA LEU A 25 -3.60 6.46 11.36
C LEU A 25 -2.22 6.75 10.74
N PRO A 26 -1.28 5.80 10.79
CA PRO A 26 0.04 5.95 10.15
C PRO A 26 -0.03 5.86 8.62
N ALA A 27 -1.08 5.23 8.08
CA ALA A 27 -1.34 5.13 6.64
C ALA A 27 -2.20 6.32 6.16
N PRO A 28 -2.20 6.64 4.84
CA PRO A 28 -3.02 7.71 4.29
C PRO A 28 -4.50 7.54 4.70
N PRO A 29 -5.10 8.51 5.40
CA PRO A 29 -6.45 8.36 5.94
C PRO A 29 -7.55 8.58 4.89
N THR A 30 -7.19 8.99 3.67
CA THR A 30 -8.13 9.31 2.59
C THR A 30 -8.03 8.29 1.46
N MET A 31 -9.17 8.02 0.80
CA MET A 31 -9.20 7.19 -0.42
C MET A 31 -8.29 7.75 -1.51
N THR A 32 -8.22 9.08 -1.64
CA THR A 32 -7.31 9.76 -2.58
C THR A 32 -5.84 9.45 -2.28
N GLY A 33 -5.44 9.43 -1.00
CA GLY A 33 -4.07 9.10 -0.61
C GLY A 33 -3.71 7.65 -0.92
N ILE A 34 -4.64 6.71 -0.70
CA ILE A 34 -4.45 5.30 -1.03
C ILE A 34 -4.32 5.10 -2.55
N ILE A 35 -5.22 5.71 -3.33
CA ILE A 35 -5.18 5.65 -4.80
C ILE A 35 -3.88 6.27 -5.33
N GLY A 36 -3.42 7.39 -4.75
CA GLY A 36 -2.15 8.02 -5.10
C GLY A 36 -0.95 7.10 -4.84
N ALA A 37 -0.87 6.49 -3.66
CA ALA A 37 0.20 5.55 -3.32
C ALA A 37 0.21 4.32 -4.25
N PHE A 38 -0.97 3.78 -4.57
CA PHE A 38 -1.10 2.71 -5.56
C PHE A 38 -0.63 3.15 -6.95
N GLY A 39 -1.00 4.36 -7.39
CA GLY A 39 -0.57 4.94 -8.66
C GLY A 39 0.95 5.07 -8.79
N VAL A 40 1.64 5.46 -7.72
CA VAL A 40 3.12 5.52 -7.68
C VAL A 40 3.72 4.14 -7.90
N PHE A 41 3.22 3.12 -7.22
CA PHE A 41 3.67 1.74 -7.42
C PHE A 41 3.38 1.25 -8.84
N ALA A 42 2.16 1.43 -9.34
CA ALA A 42 1.76 1.02 -10.69
C ALA A 42 2.62 1.71 -11.76
N GLY A 43 2.88 3.01 -11.61
CA GLY A 43 3.77 3.76 -12.51
C GLY A 43 5.19 3.19 -12.55
N SER A 44 5.74 2.77 -11.39
CA SER A 44 7.07 2.14 -11.34
C SER A 44 7.10 0.78 -12.07
N VAL A 45 6.03 -0.01 -11.95
CA VAL A 45 5.89 -1.30 -12.64
C VAL A 45 5.77 -1.09 -14.15
N ILE A 46 4.97 -0.12 -14.59
CA ILE A 46 4.83 0.25 -16.00
C ILE A 46 6.19 0.68 -16.57
N PHE A 47 6.89 1.60 -15.90
CA PHE A 47 8.19 2.07 -16.35
C PHE A 47 9.20 0.93 -16.45
N ARG A 48 9.28 0.06 -15.43
CA ARG A 48 10.18 -1.11 -15.44
C ARG A 48 9.85 -2.07 -16.58
N THR A 49 8.57 -2.28 -16.85
CA THR A 49 8.10 -3.17 -17.92
C THR A 49 8.46 -2.61 -19.29
N LEU A 50 8.22 -1.31 -19.52
CA LEU A 50 8.61 -0.61 -20.75
C LEU A 50 10.14 -0.62 -20.92
N SER A 51 10.90 -0.28 -19.88
CA SER A 51 12.37 -0.27 -19.93
C SER A 51 12.95 -1.63 -20.28
N ASN A 52 12.33 -2.73 -19.81
CA ASN A 52 12.75 -4.09 -20.16
C ASN A 52 12.42 -4.48 -21.60
N TYR A 53 11.46 -3.81 -22.25
CA TYR A 53 11.08 -4.08 -23.64
C TYR A 53 12.02 -3.39 -24.65
N PHE A 54 12.62 -2.26 -24.25
CA PHE A 54 13.56 -1.50 -25.09
C PHE A 54 15.04 -1.90 -24.89
N HIS A 55 15.31 -2.93 -24.08
CA HIS A 55 16.60 -3.63 -23.99
C HIS A 55 16.48 -5.00 -24.68
#